data_AF-A0A8T5GLN7-F1
#
_entry.id   AF-A0A8T5GLN7-F1
#
_cell.length_a   1.000
_cell.length_b   1.000
_cell.length_c   1.000
_cell.angle_alpha   90.00
_cell.angle_beta   90.00
_cell.angle_gamma   90.00
#
_symmetry.space_group_name_H-M   'P 1'
#
loop_
_entity.id
_entity.type
_entity.pdbx_description
1 polymer ?
#
loop_
_entity_poly.entity_id
_entity_poly.type
_entity_poly.pdbx_seq_one_letter_code
_entity_poly.pdbx_strand_id
1 'polypeptide(L)'
;YIDGVQKHGDKGILHYGNNIIDSDVNLIQGWVHAGSAASPHLVVRRRAHEINVSKGKHSFIADSNLFNYAVGKMHNMQYLRYSMDGVFPTTGNYFSDTVNPKRWKQIQKHLGITMKDWRPQGVHVLICTQRNGGWSMGGLDVVHWLKKTIKEVRKHTDRPIIVRGHPGDKHAPKYLKNKDWQVSTSPSIIDDLRNAHCSITYNSSPSVASAIEGIPTFVTDPNPQISQAHAVANTDLSLIETPLMLERTEWVQKLAMCHWNFDELSSGEAWAHMRDYV
;
A
#
# COMPACT_ATOMS: atom_id res chain seq x y z
N TYR A 1 10.12 15.73 10.13
CA TYR A 1 9.16 16.45 9.27
C TYR A 1 9.15 17.94 9.57
N ILE A 2 8.73 18.37 10.76
CA ILE A 2 8.70 19.80 11.13
C ILE A 2 10.07 20.47 10.97
N ASP A 3 11.15 19.81 11.40
CA ASP A 3 12.52 20.29 11.17
C ASP A 3 12.85 20.49 9.69
N GLY A 4 12.39 19.56 8.83
CA GLY A 4 12.55 19.64 7.39
C GLY A 4 11.76 20.80 6.77
N VAL A 5 10.55 21.08 7.25
CA VAL A 5 9.76 22.25 6.84
C VAL A 5 10.51 23.54 7.15
N GLN A 6 11.04 23.66 8.37
CA GLN A 6 11.76 24.85 8.83
C GLN A 6 13.06 25.10 8.05
N LYS A 7 13.74 24.05 7.57
CA LYS A 7 14.94 24.18 6.73
C LYS A 7 14.68 24.85 5.37
N HIS A 8 13.44 24.85 4.89
CA HIS A 8 13.04 25.54 3.66
C HIS A 8 12.45 26.93 3.91
N GLY A 9 12.56 27.45 5.14
CA GLY A 9 12.06 28.78 5.52
C GLY A 9 10.56 28.83 5.82
N ASP A 10 9.87 27.70 5.78
CA ASP A 10 8.44 27.61 6.07
C ASP A 10 8.18 27.42 7.58
N LYS A 11 7.02 27.88 8.04
CA LYS A 11 6.64 27.82 9.47
C LYS A 11 6.11 26.43 9.83
N GLY A 12 6.95 25.61 10.44
CA GLY A 12 6.55 24.32 11.02
C GLY A 12 6.10 24.43 12.49
N ILE A 13 4.94 23.87 12.83
CA ILE A 13 4.39 23.81 14.20
C ILE A 13 4.19 22.35 14.61
N LEU A 14 4.81 21.93 15.72
CA LEU A 14 4.50 20.66 16.37
C LEU A 14 3.42 20.87 17.45
N HIS A 15 2.20 20.39 17.18
CA HIS A 15 1.06 20.61 18.05
C HIS A 15 0.74 19.36 18.90
N TYR A 16 0.72 19.53 20.22
CA TYR A 16 0.42 18.47 21.19
C TYR A 16 -1.00 18.54 21.77
N GLY A 17 -1.78 19.56 21.40
CA GLY A 17 -3.15 19.76 21.87
C GLY A 17 -4.19 18.99 21.06
N ASN A 18 -5.44 19.09 21.50
CA ASN A 18 -6.60 18.50 20.82
C ASN A 18 -7.40 19.53 20.01
N ASN A 19 -6.97 20.79 19.99
CA ASN A 19 -7.54 21.82 19.13
C ASN A 19 -6.89 21.79 17.74
N ILE A 20 -7.54 22.38 16.74
CA ILE A 20 -6.98 22.50 15.39
C ILE A 20 -6.36 23.89 15.24
N ILE A 21 -5.11 23.93 14.79
CA ILE A 21 -4.41 25.17 14.44
C ILE A 21 -4.58 25.42 12.94
N ASP A 22 -4.89 26.66 12.57
CA ASP A 22 -4.94 27.04 11.15
C ASP A 22 -3.56 26.86 10.50
N SER A 23 -3.53 26.14 9.37
CA SER A 23 -2.30 25.80 8.65
C SER A 23 -2.61 25.55 7.18
N ASP A 24 -1.70 25.92 6.29
CA ASP A 24 -1.82 25.65 4.84
C ASP A 24 -1.73 24.15 4.54
N VAL A 25 -0.95 23.43 5.35
CA VAL A 25 -0.87 21.97 5.35
C VAL A 25 -0.85 21.45 6.78
N ASN A 26 -1.70 20.47 7.07
CA ASN A 26 -1.55 19.62 8.25
C ASN A 26 -0.93 18.28 7.87
N LEU A 27 -0.11 17.69 8.76
CA LEU A 27 0.39 16.32 8.60
C LEU A 27 -0.30 15.42 9.64
N ILE A 28 -1.02 14.41 9.18
CA ILE A 28 -1.66 13.41 10.03
C ILE A 28 -1.06 12.02 9.80
N GLN A 29 -0.95 11.23 10.86
CA GLN A 29 -0.53 9.84 10.76
C GLN A 29 -1.75 8.90 10.72
N GLY A 30 -1.88 8.12 9.66
CA GLY A 30 -2.98 7.19 9.43
C GLY A 30 -4.28 7.89 9.04
N TRP A 31 -4.92 7.38 7.99
CA TRP A 31 -6.21 7.87 7.53
C TRP A 31 -7.34 7.55 8.51
N VAL A 32 -8.22 8.52 8.76
CA VAL A 32 -9.42 8.34 9.57
C VAL A 32 -10.64 8.21 8.65
N HIS A 33 -11.04 6.98 8.35
CA HIS A 33 -12.22 6.72 7.53
C HIS A 33 -13.53 6.90 8.31
N ALA A 34 -14.66 6.99 7.61
CA ALA A 34 -15.99 7.21 8.19
C ALA A 34 -16.37 6.23 9.31
N GLY A 35 -16.04 4.94 9.14
CA GLY A 35 -16.25 3.89 10.15
C GLY A 35 -15.23 3.84 11.31
N SER A 36 -14.32 4.80 11.44
CA SER A 36 -13.31 4.79 12.50
C SER A 36 -13.93 5.14 13.86
N ALA A 37 -13.40 4.53 14.94
CA ALA A 37 -13.81 4.82 16.31
C ALA A 37 -13.67 6.30 16.67
N ALA A 38 -14.53 6.79 17.56
CA ALA A 38 -14.55 8.19 18.01
C ALA A 38 -13.55 8.49 19.15
N SER A 39 -12.40 7.81 19.18
CA SER A 39 -11.38 8.10 20.20
C SER A 39 -10.77 9.49 19.99
N PRO A 40 -10.35 10.20 21.06
CA PRO A 40 -9.94 11.61 20.96
C PRO A 40 -8.92 11.91 19.86
N HIS A 41 -7.87 11.09 19.74
CA HIS A 41 -6.84 11.29 18.71
C HIS A 41 -7.34 11.12 17.28
N LEU A 42 -8.31 10.23 17.04
CA LEU A 42 -8.92 10.04 15.71
C LEU A 42 -9.85 11.20 15.36
N VAL A 43 -10.55 11.76 16.36
CA VAL A 43 -11.38 12.96 16.17
C VAL A 43 -10.51 14.15 15.78
N VAL A 44 -9.36 14.36 16.42
CA VAL A 44 -8.42 15.45 16.07
C VAL A 44 -7.92 15.30 14.64
N ARG A 45 -7.45 14.10 14.25
CA ARG A 45 -6.96 13.84 12.88
C ARG A 45 -8.04 14.06 11.82
N ARG A 46 -9.27 13.57 12.07
CA ARG A 46 -10.41 13.77 11.17
C ARG A 46 -10.73 15.26 11.01
N ARG A 47 -10.87 15.98 12.13
CA ARG A 47 -11.20 17.41 12.12
C ARG A 47 -10.11 18.25 11.48
N ALA A 48 -8.83 17.92 11.69
CA ALA A 48 -7.71 18.60 11.04
C ALA A 48 -7.87 18.55 9.52
N HIS A 49 -8.13 17.36 8.98
CA HIS A 49 -8.34 17.16 7.56
C HIS A 49 -9.59 17.89 7.04
N GLU A 50 -10.76 17.64 7.65
CA GLU A 50 -12.04 18.24 7.22
C GLU A 50 -12.00 19.77 7.24
N ILE A 51 -11.41 20.37 8.29
CA ILE A 51 -11.30 21.82 8.41
C ILE A 51 -10.36 22.38 7.34
N ASN A 52 -9.18 21.79 7.11
CA ASN A 52 -8.27 22.30 6.08
C ASN A 52 -8.90 22.21 4.68
N VAL A 53 -9.47 21.06 4.33
CA VAL A 53 -10.11 20.87 3.02
C VAL A 53 -11.27 21.84 2.83
N SER A 54 -12.08 22.10 3.87
CA SER A 54 -13.18 23.08 3.77
C SER A 54 -12.72 24.52 3.51
N LYS A 55 -11.43 24.83 3.78
CA LYS A 55 -10.81 26.13 3.52
C LYS A 55 -10.03 26.18 2.20
N GLY A 56 -10.11 25.14 1.37
CA GLY A 56 -9.30 25.01 0.16
C GLY A 56 -7.81 24.78 0.44
N LYS A 57 -7.48 24.23 1.62
CA LYS A 57 -6.13 23.90 2.07
C LYS A 57 -5.94 22.38 2.10
N HIS A 58 -4.70 21.93 2.27
CA HIS A 58 -4.35 20.52 2.08
C HIS A 58 -4.01 19.80 3.39
N SER A 59 -4.09 18.47 3.35
CA SER A 59 -3.65 17.56 4.41
C SER A 59 -2.72 16.50 3.84
N PHE A 60 -1.53 16.39 4.42
CA PHE A 60 -0.62 15.29 4.12
C PHE A 60 -0.90 14.13 5.09
N ILE A 61 -0.90 12.92 4.57
CA ILE A 61 -1.20 11.71 5.32
C ILE A 61 -0.01 10.76 5.27
N ALA A 62 0.57 10.49 6.43
CA ALA A 62 1.59 9.48 6.61
C ALA A 62 0.95 8.10 6.83
N ASP A 63 1.31 7.11 6.01
CA ASP A 63 0.76 5.76 6.01
C ASP A 63 1.87 4.70 5.82
N SER A 64 1.48 3.44 5.85
CA SER A 64 2.36 2.28 5.76
C SER A 64 3.15 2.28 4.45
N ASN A 65 4.47 2.09 4.55
CA ASN A 65 5.35 1.92 3.40
C ASN A 65 5.05 0.62 2.62
N LEU A 66 4.89 0.75 1.30
CA LEU A 66 4.60 -0.36 0.40
C LEU A 66 5.83 -1.24 0.12
N PHE A 67 7.04 -0.75 0.39
CA PHE A 67 8.31 -1.47 0.22
C PHE A 67 8.78 -2.23 1.47
N ASN A 68 8.07 -2.12 2.61
CA ASN A 68 8.42 -2.81 3.85
C ASN A 68 8.18 -4.32 3.82
N TYR A 69 7.79 -4.91 2.69
CA TYR A 69 7.55 -6.35 2.60
C TYR A 69 8.84 -7.17 2.71
N ALA A 70 9.98 -6.57 2.30
CA ALA A 70 11.29 -7.21 2.30
C ALA A 70 12.11 -6.93 3.57
N VAL A 71 11.74 -5.89 4.30
CA VAL A 71 12.45 -5.46 5.51
C VAL A 71 11.52 -5.56 6.72
N GLY A 72 12.00 -6.13 7.83
CA GLY A 72 11.20 -6.21 9.05
C GLY A 72 10.77 -4.83 9.55
N LYS A 73 9.72 -4.78 10.38
CA LYS A 73 9.20 -3.51 10.97
C LYS A 73 10.24 -2.69 11.75
N MET A 74 11.33 -3.32 12.17
CA MET A 74 12.43 -2.72 12.94
C MET A 74 13.57 -2.21 12.05
N HIS A 75 13.40 -2.16 10.73
CA HIS A 75 14.43 -1.65 9.83
C HIS A 75 14.73 -0.17 10.11
N ASN A 76 16.01 0.17 10.18
CA ASN A 76 16.52 1.49 10.60
C ASN A 76 16.08 2.64 9.69
N MET A 77 15.95 2.41 8.38
CA MET A 77 15.58 3.45 7.40
C MET A 77 14.09 3.85 7.44
N GLN A 78 13.24 3.28 8.31
CA GLN A 78 11.86 3.70 8.64
C GLN A 78 11.09 4.50 7.57
N TYR A 79 10.96 3.96 6.35
CA TYR A 79 10.17 4.58 5.30
C TYR A 79 8.69 4.59 5.67
N LEU A 80 8.00 5.68 5.34
CA LEU A 80 6.54 5.78 5.30
C LEU A 80 6.08 6.27 3.93
N ARG A 81 4.82 6.00 3.63
CA ARG A 81 4.14 6.58 2.47
C ARG A 81 3.50 7.90 2.88
N TYR A 82 3.56 8.90 2.02
CA TYR A 82 2.95 10.20 2.19
C TYR A 82 2.05 10.50 0.99
N SER A 83 0.84 10.97 1.24
CA SER A 83 -0.08 11.38 0.18
C SER A 83 -0.87 12.60 0.60
N MET A 84 -1.35 13.38 -0.36
CA MET A 84 -2.18 14.56 -0.11
C MET A 84 -3.66 14.21 -0.24
N ASP A 85 -4.46 14.59 0.76
CA ASP A 85 -5.94 14.54 0.83
C ASP A 85 -6.64 13.17 0.66
N GLY A 86 -5.89 12.11 0.45
CA GLY A 86 -6.42 10.75 0.42
C GLY A 86 -5.30 9.71 0.50
N VAL A 87 -5.66 8.44 0.67
CA VAL A 87 -4.69 7.33 0.81
C VAL A 87 -4.71 6.31 -0.32
N PHE A 88 -5.71 6.38 -1.21
CA PHE A 88 -5.74 5.58 -2.43
C PHE A 88 -5.28 6.43 -3.62
N PRO A 89 -4.75 5.81 -4.69
CA PRO A 89 -4.40 6.55 -5.91
C PRO A 89 -5.59 7.32 -6.52
N THR A 90 -6.82 6.87 -6.27
CA THR A 90 -8.05 7.52 -6.74
C THR A 90 -8.53 8.68 -5.87
N THR A 91 -8.01 8.82 -4.65
CA THR A 91 -8.46 9.85 -3.70
C THR A 91 -7.36 10.78 -3.24
N GLY A 92 -6.09 10.38 -3.33
CA GLY A 92 -4.97 11.19 -2.89
C GLY A 92 -3.92 11.41 -3.97
N ASN A 93 -3.23 12.53 -3.89
CA ASN A 93 -2.08 12.82 -4.74
C ASN A 93 -0.81 12.18 -4.16
N TYR A 94 -0.06 11.44 -4.99
CA TYR A 94 1.17 10.73 -4.62
C TYR A 94 2.44 11.48 -5.08
N PHE A 95 2.30 12.77 -5.41
CA PHE A 95 3.39 13.67 -5.75
C PHE A 95 4.23 13.18 -6.94
N SER A 96 3.57 12.65 -7.98
CA SER A 96 4.24 11.94 -9.07
C SER A 96 4.19 12.66 -10.42
N ASP A 97 3.85 13.96 -10.45
CA ASP A 97 3.77 14.74 -11.70
C ASP A 97 5.17 14.97 -12.29
N THR A 98 6.17 15.17 -11.41
CA THR A 98 7.59 15.16 -11.76
C THR A 98 8.27 13.97 -11.10
N VAL A 99 8.68 12.99 -11.91
CA VAL A 99 9.32 11.76 -11.43
C VAL A 99 10.83 11.92 -11.43
N ASN A 100 11.47 11.64 -10.28
CA ASN A 100 12.93 11.50 -10.19
C ASN A 100 13.31 10.01 -10.19
N PRO A 101 13.85 9.45 -11.29
CA PRO A 101 14.21 8.03 -11.36
C PRO A 101 15.25 7.58 -10.31
N LYS A 102 16.03 8.52 -9.74
CA LYS A 102 16.99 8.21 -8.67
C LYS A 102 16.30 7.80 -7.37
N ARG A 103 15.04 8.20 -7.17
CA ARG A 103 14.25 7.88 -5.97
C ARG A 103 14.11 6.38 -5.77
N TRP A 104 13.71 5.66 -6.82
CA TRP A 104 13.60 4.21 -6.77
C TRP A 104 14.96 3.56 -6.49
N LYS A 105 16.02 3.97 -7.18
CA LYS A 105 17.39 3.45 -6.96
C LYS A 105 17.87 3.63 -5.51
N GLN A 106 17.52 4.75 -4.89
CA GLN A 106 17.82 5.03 -3.49
C GLN A 106 17.07 4.07 -2.56
N ILE A 107 15.76 3.88 -2.75
CA ILE A 107 14.95 2.93 -1.98
C ILE A 107 15.48 1.50 -2.13
N GLN A 108 15.84 1.09 -3.36
CA GLN A 108 16.46 -0.21 -3.63
C GLN A 108 17.72 -0.42 -2.77
N LYS A 109 18.63 0.56 -2.77
CA LYS A 109 19.87 0.51 -1.98
C LYS A 109 19.58 0.47 -0.48
N HIS A 110 18.65 1.29 0.00
CA HIS A 110 18.33 1.39 1.42
C HIS A 110 17.66 0.14 1.99
N LEU A 111 16.81 -0.52 1.20
CA LEU A 111 16.02 -1.66 1.64
C LEU A 111 16.57 -3.01 1.15
N GLY A 112 17.64 -3.00 0.34
CA GLY A 112 18.20 -4.22 -0.25
C GLY A 112 17.23 -4.92 -1.21
N ILE A 113 16.34 -4.17 -1.87
CA ILE A 113 15.36 -4.70 -2.82
C ILE A 113 15.74 -4.39 -4.26
N THR A 114 15.36 -5.28 -5.17
CA THR A 114 15.57 -5.10 -6.61
C THR A 114 14.34 -5.51 -7.38
N MET A 115 14.05 -4.79 -8.47
CA MET A 115 13.04 -5.23 -9.44
C MET A 115 13.54 -6.52 -10.10
N LYS A 116 12.94 -7.67 -9.76
CA LYS A 116 13.31 -8.95 -10.34
C LYS A 116 12.67 -9.13 -11.71
N ASP A 117 13.30 -9.89 -12.59
CA ASP A 117 12.68 -10.28 -13.86
C ASP A 117 11.38 -11.05 -13.61
N TRP A 118 10.43 -10.91 -14.55
CA TRP A 118 9.19 -11.67 -14.47
C TRP A 118 9.49 -13.17 -14.47
N ARG A 119 8.84 -13.91 -13.58
CA ARG A 119 8.92 -15.37 -13.50
C ARG A 119 7.68 -15.99 -14.12
N PRO A 120 7.78 -16.57 -15.33
CA PRO A 120 6.63 -17.13 -16.05
C PRO A 120 6.17 -18.49 -15.53
N GLN A 121 6.96 -19.14 -14.66
CA GLN A 121 6.62 -20.42 -14.07
C GLN A 121 6.49 -20.34 -12.55
N GLY A 122 5.52 -21.10 -12.03
CA GLY A 122 5.37 -21.38 -10.61
C GLY A 122 4.45 -22.58 -10.41
N VAL A 123 4.21 -22.91 -9.15
CA VAL A 123 3.45 -24.10 -8.76
C VAL A 123 2.06 -23.69 -8.28
N HIS A 124 1.96 -22.73 -7.36
CA HIS A 124 0.71 -22.38 -6.67
C HIS A 124 0.21 -20.98 -7.00
N VAL A 125 -1.09 -20.77 -6.84
CA VAL A 125 -1.71 -19.44 -6.82
C VAL A 125 -1.70 -18.93 -5.38
N LEU A 126 -1.11 -17.76 -5.15
CA LEU A 126 -1.11 -17.11 -3.84
C LEU A 126 -2.25 -16.09 -3.75
N ILE A 127 -3.19 -16.26 -2.82
CA ILE A 127 -4.25 -15.28 -2.57
C ILE A 127 -3.97 -14.57 -1.25
N CYS A 128 -3.73 -13.27 -1.28
CA CYS A 128 -3.50 -12.48 -0.07
C CYS A 128 -4.80 -11.80 0.38
N THR A 129 -5.21 -12.05 1.63
CA THR A 129 -6.42 -11.48 2.19
C THR A 129 -6.14 -10.18 2.95
N GLN A 130 -7.16 -9.34 3.10
CA GLN A 130 -7.17 -8.18 3.99
C GLN A 130 -7.78 -8.56 5.35
N ARG A 131 -7.80 -7.61 6.31
CA ARG A 131 -8.51 -7.81 7.58
C ARG A 131 -9.99 -8.00 7.31
N ASN A 132 -10.66 -8.91 8.03
CA ASN A 132 -12.10 -9.05 7.88
C ASN A 132 -12.82 -7.77 8.35
N GLY A 133 -13.77 -7.26 7.57
CA GLY A 133 -14.41 -5.96 7.81
C GLY A 133 -13.47 -4.75 7.62
N GLY A 134 -12.31 -4.94 6.98
CA GLY A 134 -11.37 -3.86 6.70
C GLY A 134 -11.98 -2.80 5.78
N TRP A 135 -11.78 -1.52 6.11
CA TRP A 135 -12.33 -0.39 5.36
C TRP A 135 -11.96 -0.40 3.87
N SER A 136 -10.73 -0.82 3.53
CA SER A 136 -10.26 -0.87 2.14
C SER A 136 -10.97 -1.91 1.28
N MET A 137 -11.74 -2.83 1.87
CA MET A 137 -12.61 -3.75 1.12
C MET A 137 -14.03 -3.20 0.92
N GLY A 138 -14.31 -1.94 1.29
CA GLY A 138 -15.61 -1.32 1.06
C GLY A 138 -16.78 -2.01 1.78
N GLY A 139 -16.50 -2.71 2.90
CA GLY A 139 -17.50 -3.49 3.64
C GLY A 139 -17.70 -4.92 3.13
N LEU A 140 -16.95 -5.36 2.12
CA LEU A 140 -16.98 -6.74 1.64
C LEU A 140 -16.38 -7.72 2.68
N ASP A 141 -17.12 -8.79 2.99
CA ASP A 141 -16.62 -9.87 3.85
C ASP A 141 -15.48 -10.62 3.16
N VAL A 142 -14.36 -10.79 3.87
CA VAL A 142 -13.13 -11.33 3.29
C VAL A 142 -13.27 -12.81 2.91
N VAL A 143 -14.06 -13.59 3.66
CA VAL A 143 -14.25 -15.02 3.39
C VAL A 143 -15.18 -15.20 2.20
N HIS A 144 -16.22 -14.37 2.09
CA HIS A 144 -17.10 -14.33 0.93
C HIS A 144 -16.32 -13.98 -0.34
N TRP A 145 -15.52 -12.90 -0.31
CA TRP A 145 -14.64 -12.53 -1.41
C TRP A 145 -13.71 -13.68 -1.79
N LEU A 146 -13.01 -14.26 -0.81
CA LEU A 146 -12.06 -15.35 -1.04
C LEU A 146 -12.72 -16.55 -1.74
N LYS A 147 -13.88 -17.00 -1.24
CA LYS A 147 -14.62 -18.13 -1.84
C LYS A 147 -15.06 -17.83 -3.27
N LYS A 148 -15.54 -16.60 -3.55
CA LYS A 148 -15.92 -16.17 -4.89
C LYS A 148 -14.72 -16.15 -5.83
N THR A 149 -13.60 -15.58 -5.39
CA THR A 149 -12.35 -15.52 -6.15
C THR A 149 -11.81 -16.92 -6.44
N ILE A 150 -11.77 -17.82 -5.45
CA ILE A 150 -11.32 -19.20 -5.65
C ILE A 150 -12.23 -19.95 -6.62
N LYS A 151 -13.55 -19.78 -6.52
CA LYS A 151 -14.49 -20.38 -7.47
C LYS A 151 -14.23 -19.92 -8.90
N GLU A 152 -13.86 -18.65 -9.10
CA GLU A 152 -13.49 -18.13 -10.42
C GLU A 152 -12.15 -18.69 -10.90
N VAL A 153 -11.12 -18.65 -10.06
CA VAL A 153 -9.78 -19.21 -10.34
C VAL A 153 -9.87 -20.69 -10.77
N ARG A 154 -10.70 -21.48 -10.08
CA ARG A 154 -10.90 -22.91 -10.36
C ARG A 154 -11.54 -23.23 -11.70
N LYS A 155 -12.07 -22.23 -12.42
CA LYS A 155 -12.52 -22.43 -13.81
C LYS A 155 -11.35 -22.49 -14.81
N HIS A 156 -10.20 -21.93 -14.43
CA HIS A 156 -9.08 -21.68 -15.34
C HIS A 156 -7.80 -22.43 -14.93
N THR A 157 -7.72 -22.95 -13.69
CA THR A 157 -6.54 -23.67 -13.21
C THR A 157 -6.79 -24.67 -12.08
N ASP A 158 -6.05 -25.77 -12.12
CA ASP A 158 -6.00 -26.81 -11.07
C ASP A 158 -4.84 -26.61 -10.07
N ARG A 159 -4.04 -25.55 -10.23
CA ARG A 159 -2.88 -25.29 -9.36
C ARG A 159 -3.25 -25.26 -7.88
N PRO A 160 -2.36 -25.69 -6.96
CA PRO A 160 -2.57 -25.51 -5.54
C PRO A 160 -2.85 -24.04 -5.20
N ILE A 161 -3.75 -23.80 -4.25
CA ILE A 161 -4.08 -22.44 -3.78
C ILE A 161 -3.56 -22.29 -2.35
N ILE A 162 -2.72 -21.28 -2.16
CA ILE A 162 -2.24 -20.85 -0.85
C ILE A 162 -2.91 -19.53 -0.50
N VAL A 163 -3.53 -19.47 0.67
CA VAL A 163 -4.21 -18.27 1.18
C VAL A 163 -3.37 -17.67 2.31
N ARG A 164 -2.86 -16.45 2.09
CA ARG A 164 -2.12 -15.69 3.09
C ARG A 164 -3.06 -14.74 3.82
N GLY A 165 -3.23 -14.96 5.12
CA GLY A 165 -3.97 -14.05 6.00
C GLY A 165 -3.25 -12.71 6.19
N HIS A 166 -4.01 -11.64 6.45
CA HIS A 166 -3.43 -10.33 6.76
C HIS A 166 -2.56 -10.42 8.05
N PRO A 167 -1.29 -9.99 8.05
CA PRO A 167 -0.36 -10.21 9.18
C PRO A 167 -0.79 -9.49 10.46
N GLY A 168 -1.57 -8.42 10.34
CA GLY A 168 -2.17 -7.70 11.47
C GLY A 168 -3.46 -8.32 12.04
N ASP A 169 -4.00 -9.39 11.43
CA ASP A 169 -5.19 -10.09 11.90
C ASP A 169 -4.83 -11.49 12.40
N LYS A 170 -4.59 -11.59 13.71
CA LYS A 170 -4.19 -12.84 14.37
C LYS A 170 -5.30 -13.91 14.35
N HIS A 171 -6.53 -13.54 14.03
CA HIS A 171 -7.66 -14.46 13.94
C HIS A 171 -7.85 -15.03 12.53
N ALA A 172 -7.17 -14.46 11.52
CA ALA A 172 -7.25 -14.90 10.13
C ALA A 172 -7.08 -16.42 9.93
N PRO A 173 -6.08 -17.09 10.54
CA PRO A 173 -5.93 -18.54 10.37
C PRO A 173 -7.15 -19.35 10.81
N LYS A 174 -7.95 -18.85 11.76
CA LYS A 174 -9.14 -19.56 12.27
C LYS A 174 -10.28 -19.51 11.26
N TYR A 175 -10.62 -18.32 10.76
CA TYR A 175 -11.77 -18.16 9.86
C TYR A 175 -11.44 -18.44 8.38
N LEU A 176 -10.15 -18.45 8.00
CA LEU A 176 -9.70 -18.83 6.65
C LEU A 176 -9.52 -20.34 6.48
N LYS A 177 -9.57 -21.14 7.55
CA LYS A 177 -9.38 -22.59 7.48
C LYS A 177 -10.47 -23.24 6.61
N ASN A 178 -10.05 -23.94 5.57
CA ASN A 178 -10.94 -24.66 4.65
C ASN A 178 -10.19 -25.85 4.05
N LYS A 179 -10.92 -26.84 3.52
CA LYS A 179 -10.35 -28.01 2.82
C LYS A 179 -9.98 -27.72 1.36
N ASP A 180 -10.56 -26.68 0.75
CA ASP A 180 -10.41 -26.37 -0.68
C ASP A 180 -9.11 -25.58 -0.99
N TRP A 181 -8.38 -25.13 0.04
CA TRP A 181 -7.10 -24.42 -0.08
C TRP A 181 -6.24 -24.59 1.18
N GLN A 182 -4.96 -24.25 1.08
CA GLN A 182 -4.04 -24.23 2.20
C GLN A 182 -3.92 -22.81 2.77
N VAL A 183 -4.04 -22.64 4.08
CA VAL A 183 -3.72 -21.36 4.74
C VAL A 183 -2.21 -21.30 4.98
N SER A 184 -1.56 -20.22 4.55
CA SER A 184 -0.12 -20.02 4.75
C SER A 184 0.21 -19.82 6.23
N THR A 185 1.31 -20.45 6.66
CA THR A 185 1.96 -20.24 7.96
C THR A 185 3.32 -19.54 7.81
N SER A 186 3.67 -19.11 6.59
CA SER A 186 4.96 -18.52 6.28
C SER A 186 5.16 -17.17 6.99
N PRO A 187 6.34 -16.93 7.59
CA PRO A 187 6.60 -15.71 8.35
C PRO A 187 6.59 -14.47 7.45
N SER A 188 7.09 -14.59 6.21
CA SER A 188 7.16 -13.50 5.24
C SER A 188 6.33 -13.79 4.00
N ILE A 189 5.93 -12.72 3.29
CA ILE A 189 5.30 -12.86 1.97
C ILE A 189 6.30 -13.37 0.92
N ILE A 190 7.60 -13.07 1.09
CA ILE A 190 8.66 -13.52 0.17
C ILE A 190 8.71 -15.05 0.14
N ASP A 191 8.52 -15.71 1.28
CA ASP A 191 8.48 -17.18 1.36
C ASP A 191 7.27 -17.74 0.60
N ASP A 192 6.10 -17.11 0.72
CA ASP A 192 4.90 -17.49 -0.04
C ASP A 192 5.04 -17.22 -1.54
N LEU A 193 5.84 -16.22 -1.93
CA LEU A 193 6.09 -15.86 -3.32
C LEU A 193 7.14 -16.75 -4.00
N ARG A 194 7.99 -17.48 -3.26
CA ARG A 194 9.15 -18.21 -3.83
C ARG A 194 8.77 -19.17 -4.97
N ASN A 195 7.62 -19.84 -4.88
CA ASN A 195 7.10 -20.76 -5.90
C ASN A 195 5.72 -20.37 -6.44
N ALA A 196 5.27 -19.13 -6.18
CA ALA A 196 3.99 -18.66 -6.69
C ALA A 196 4.04 -18.53 -8.22
N HIS A 197 3.01 -19.05 -8.88
CA HIS A 197 2.72 -18.82 -10.31
C HIS A 197 2.22 -17.39 -10.53
N CYS A 198 1.29 -16.96 -9.68
CA CYS A 198 0.81 -15.59 -9.62
C CYS A 198 0.30 -15.30 -8.20
N SER A 199 0.05 -14.02 -7.92
CA SER A 199 -0.67 -13.60 -6.71
C SER A 199 -1.99 -12.92 -7.04
N ILE A 200 -2.98 -13.05 -6.15
CA ILE A 200 -4.29 -12.41 -6.27
C ILE A 200 -4.57 -11.60 -5.00
N THR A 201 -5.04 -10.37 -5.19
CA THR A 201 -5.49 -9.47 -4.13
C THR A 201 -6.85 -8.87 -4.49
N TYR A 202 -7.55 -8.30 -3.51
CA TYR A 202 -8.66 -7.40 -3.81
C TYR A 202 -8.10 -6.08 -4.34
N ASN A 203 -7.49 -5.27 -3.47
CA ASN A 203 -6.79 -4.02 -3.82
C ASN A 203 -5.60 -3.73 -2.89
N SER A 204 -5.05 -4.75 -2.22
CA SER A 204 -4.07 -4.57 -1.16
C SER A 204 -2.63 -4.49 -1.63
N SER A 205 -1.78 -3.90 -0.77
CA SER A 205 -0.35 -3.70 -1.00
C SER A 205 0.53 -4.95 -1.24
N PRO A 206 0.15 -6.20 -0.87
CA PRO A 206 0.87 -7.40 -1.29
C PRO A 206 1.12 -7.49 -2.81
N SER A 207 0.23 -6.91 -3.62
CA SER A 207 0.40 -6.84 -5.08
C SER A 207 1.66 -6.05 -5.50
N VAL A 208 2.05 -5.02 -4.74
CA VAL A 208 3.30 -4.27 -4.95
C VAL A 208 4.51 -5.17 -4.73
N ALA A 209 4.50 -5.97 -3.66
CA ALA A 209 5.55 -6.92 -3.36
C ALA A 209 5.68 -7.97 -4.46
N SER A 210 4.57 -8.57 -4.89
CA SER A 210 4.55 -9.54 -5.98
C SER A 210 5.16 -8.97 -7.27
N ALA A 211 4.73 -7.77 -7.67
CA ALA A 211 5.23 -7.12 -8.87
C ALA A 211 6.74 -6.83 -8.80
N ILE A 212 7.27 -6.41 -7.64
CA ILE A 212 8.72 -6.18 -7.47
C ILE A 212 9.50 -7.51 -7.46
N GLU A 213 8.95 -8.56 -6.84
CA GLU A 213 9.55 -9.89 -6.76
C GLU A 213 9.44 -10.70 -8.07
N GLY A 214 8.89 -10.11 -9.14
CA GLY A 214 8.78 -10.74 -10.45
C GLY A 214 7.62 -11.73 -10.56
N ILE A 215 6.61 -11.63 -9.70
CA ILE A 215 5.43 -12.50 -9.69
C ILE A 215 4.23 -11.76 -10.27
N PRO A 216 3.61 -12.25 -11.36
CA PRO A 216 2.41 -11.63 -11.92
C PRO A 216 1.32 -11.49 -10.87
N THR A 217 0.71 -10.32 -10.79
CA THR A 217 -0.32 -10.02 -9.78
C THR A 217 -1.66 -9.72 -10.43
N PHE A 218 -2.73 -10.14 -9.77
CA PHE A 218 -4.12 -9.87 -10.12
C PHE A 218 -4.78 -9.02 -9.02
N VAL A 219 -5.55 -8.03 -9.44
CA VAL A 219 -6.37 -7.16 -8.59
C VAL A 219 -7.82 -7.42 -8.96
N THR A 220 -8.64 -7.73 -7.95
CA THR A 220 -10.05 -8.16 -8.15
C THR A 220 -11.06 -7.13 -7.68
N ASP A 221 -10.61 -5.97 -7.22
CA ASP A 221 -11.48 -4.81 -6.99
C ASP A 221 -12.16 -4.39 -8.30
N PRO A 222 -13.50 -4.29 -8.34
CA PRO A 222 -14.22 -3.77 -9.49
C PRO A 222 -13.79 -2.36 -9.92
N ASN A 223 -13.21 -1.58 -9.00
CA ASN A 223 -12.51 -0.34 -9.30
C ASN A 223 -10.99 -0.53 -9.08
N PRO A 224 -10.30 -1.22 -10.01
CA PRO A 224 -8.92 -1.67 -9.79
C PRO A 224 -7.94 -0.51 -9.61
N GLN A 225 -8.27 0.70 -10.07
CA GLN A 225 -7.50 1.94 -9.88
C GLN A 225 -7.28 2.31 -8.41
N ILE A 226 -8.11 1.79 -7.48
CA ILE A 226 -7.92 1.95 -6.03
C ILE A 226 -6.62 1.26 -5.56
N SER A 227 -6.17 0.21 -6.24
CA SER A 227 -4.93 -0.50 -5.91
C SER A 227 -3.70 0.28 -6.34
N GLN A 228 -2.70 0.37 -5.46
CA GLN A 228 -1.40 0.97 -5.79
C GLN A 228 -0.63 0.17 -6.86
N ALA A 229 -1.03 -1.06 -7.15
CA ALA A 229 -0.42 -1.90 -8.18
C ALA A 229 -1.20 -1.92 -9.51
N HIS A 230 -2.28 -1.13 -9.66
CA HIS A 230 -3.17 -1.22 -10.82
C HIS A 230 -2.44 -1.20 -12.18
N ALA A 231 -1.49 -0.28 -12.36
CA ALA A 231 -0.75 -0.11 -13.62
C ALA A 231 0.08 -1.34 -14.03
N VAL A 232 0.34 -2.26 -13.09
CA VAL A 232 1.16 -3.47 -13.29
C VAL A 232 0.41 -4.74 -12.88
N ALA A 233 -0.90 -4.65 -12.69
CA ALA A 233 -1.75 -5.76 -12.30
C ALA A 233 -2.66 -6.20 -13.44
N ASN A 234 -2.88 -7.50 -13.50
CA ASN A 234 -3.94 -8.10 -14.30
C ASN A 234 -5.29 -7.89 -13.58
N THR A 235 -6.37 -7.71 -14.34
CA THR A 235 -7.72 -7.53 -13.79
C THR A 235 -8.71 -8.58 -14.28
N ASP A 236 -8.28 -9.49 -15.15
CA ASP A 236 -9.08 -10.61 -15.65
C ASP A 236 -8.47 -11.95 -15.22
N LEU A 237 -9.15 -12.67 -14.33
CA LEU A 237 -8.71 -13.98 -13.82
C LEU A 237 -8.72 -15.09 -14.87
N SER A 238 -9.36 -14.91 -16.03
CA SER A 238 -9.30 -15.88 -17.12
C SER A 238 -7.89 -16.06 -17.69
N LEU A 239 -7.04 -15.03 -17.55
CA LEU A 239 -5.65 -15.02 -17.99
C LEU A 239 -4.69 -15.65 -16.97
N ILE A 240 -5.17 -16.34 -15.94
CA ILE A 240 -4.31 -16.80 -14.84
C ILE A 240 -3.16 -17.73 -15.27
N GLU A 241 -3.36 -18.56 -16.30
CA GLU A 241 -2.31 -19.42 -16.85
C GLU A 241 -1.38 -18.70 -17.83
N THR A 242 -1.80 -17.53 -18.35
CA THR A 242 -1.02 -16.70 -19.29
C THR A 242 -1.08 -15.23 -18.89
N PRO A 243 -0.64 -14.88 -17.67
CA PRO A 243 -0.79 -13.52 -17.16
C PRO A 243 0.02 -12.52 -17.98
N LEU A 244 -0.50 -11.30 -18.11
CA LEU A 244 0.23 -10.21 -18.75
C LEU A 244 1.43 -9.81 -17.89
N MET A 245 2.59 -9.70 -18.55
CA MET A 245 3.86 -9.30 -17.98
C MET A 245 4.09 -7.81 -18.24
N LEU A 246 3.39 -6.95 -17.52
CA LEU A 246 3.36 -5.50 -17.75
C LEU A 246 4.73 -4.82 -17.46
N GLU A 247 4.98 -3.68 -18.11
CA GLU A 247 6.14 -2.81 -17.83
C GLU A 247 6.01 -2.24 -16.41
N ARG A 248 7.09 -2.23 -15.62
CA ARG A 248 7.06 -1.89 -14.18
C ARG A 248 7.89 -0.67 -13.80
N THR A 249 8.76 -0.18 -14.68
CA THR A 249 9.74 0.86 -14.43
C THR A 249 9.06 2.18 -14.14
N GLU A 250 8.14 2.62 -15.00
CA GLU A 250 7.46 3.90 -14.78
C GLU A 250 6.60 3.84 -13.51
N TRP A 251 5.88 2.73 -13.31
CA TRP A 251 5.03 2.50 -12.15
C TRP A 251 5.82 2.60 -10.84
N VAL A 252 6.93 1.86 -10.70
CA VAL A 252 7.69 1.84 -9.45
C VAL A 252 8.39 3.17 -9.18
N GLN A 253 8.83 3.88 -10.25
CA GLN A 253 9.44 5.20 -10.11
C GLN A 253 8.42 6.25 -9.63
N LYS A 254 7.18 6.23 -10.16
CA LYS A 254 6.09 7.07 -9.66
C LYS A 254 5.75 6.73 -8.22
N LEU A 255 5.61 5.43 -7.90
CA LEU A 255 5.28 4.99 -6.55
C LEU A 255 6.37 5.36 -5.53
N ALA A 256 7.63 5.45 -5.94
CA ALA A 256 8.73 5.86 -5.08
C ALA A 256 8.63 7.35 -4.65
N MET A 257 7.98 8.21 -5.43
CA MET A 257 7.87 9.65 -5.14
C MET A 257 7.02 9.96 -3.90
N CYS A 258 6.16 9.03 -3.49
CA CYS A 258 5.37 9.14 -2.27
C CYS A 258 5.96 8.43 -1.06
N HIS A 259 7.18 7.90 -1.12
CA HIS A 259 7.81 7.20 0.00
C HIS A 259 9.03 7.96 0.50
N TRP A 260 9.07 8.28 1.79
CA TRP A 260 10.15 9.05 2.42
C TRP A 260 10.54 8.46 3.77
N ASN A 261 11.84 8.44 4.07
CA ASN A 261 12.40 8.01 5.35
C ASN A 261 12.56 9.18 6.31
N PHE A 262 12.83 8.87 7.58
CA PHE A 262 12.89 9.89 8.64
C PHE A 262 14.05 10.86 8.50
N ASP A 263 15.16 10.44 7.90
CA ASP A 263 16.30 11.32 7.62
C ASP A 263 15.91 12.36 6.56
N GLU A 264 15.20 11.95 5.52
CA GLU A 264 14.72 12.82 4.44
C GLU A 264 13.62 13.78 4.90
N LEU A 265 12.79 13.36 5.86
CA LEU A 265 11.84 14.25 6.53
C LEU A 265 12.52 15.27 7.43
N SER A 266 13.69 14.94 7.97
CA SER A 266 14.44 15.82 8.89
C SER A 266 15.42 16.70 8.13
N SER A 267 15.91 16.25 6.97
CA SER A 267 16.78 17.01 6.07
C SER A 267 16.01 18.07 5.30
N GLY A 268 14.72 17.86 5.05
CA GLY A 268 13.86 18.75 4.28
C GLY A 268 13.59 18.26 2.86
N GLU A 269 14.32 17.26 2.37
CA GLU A 269 14.16 16.70 1.02
C GLU A 269 12.71 16.29 0.70
N ALA A 270 12.04 15.64 1.65
CA ALA A 270 10.64 15.24 1.46
C ALA A 270 9.71 16.46 1.32
N TRP A 271 9.92 17.49 2.15
CA TRP A 271 9.11 18.70 2.10
C TRP A 271 9.40 19.53 0.84
N ALA A 272 10.66 19.62 0.43
CA ALA A 272 11.07 20.28 -0.81
C ALA A 272 10.29 19.76 -2.03
N HIS A 273 10.05 18.45 -2.08
CA HIS A 273 9.28 17.82 -3.15
C HIS A 273 7.77 18.02 -2.98
N MET A 274 7.23 17.81 -1.77
CA MET A 274 5.79 17.83 -1.55
C MET A 274 5.19 19.25 -1.55
N ARG A 275 5.98 20.28 -1.20
CA ARG A 275 5.49 21.67 -1.10
C ARG A 275 5.09 22.29 -2.43
N ASP A 276 5.57 21.76 -3.56
CA ASP A 276 5.20 22.24 -4.90
C ASP A 276 3.74 21.92 -5.28
N TYR A 277 3.06 21.12 -4.46
CA TYR A 277 1.66 20.71 -4.63
C TYR A 277 0.69 21.48 -3.73
N VAL A 278 1.19 22.45 -2.97
CA VAL A 278 0.47 23.22 -1.95
C VAL A 278 0.17 24.63 -2.46
#